data_AF-A0A843TA27-F1
#
_entry.id   AF-A0A843TA27-F1
#
_cell.length_a   1.000
_cell.length_b   1.000
_cell.length_c   1.000
_cell.angle_alpha   90.00
_cell.angle_beta   90.00
_cell.angle_gamma   90.00
#
_symmetry.space_group_name_H-M   'P 1'
#
loop_
_entity.id
_entity.type
_entity.pdbx_description
1 polymer ?
#
loop_
_entity_poly.entity_id
_entity_poly.type
_entity_poly.pdbx_seq_one_letter_code
_entity_poly.pdbx_strand_id
1 'polypeptide(L)'
;MGTKRIPSLLLAMTLTACGGQDAPETATTGETTEPGDVMDGMPGMPEMPRMDTMLGMGTMLSGAMIEEMRYHMEEMQAAGGDWMVAMMPQHEQMVANMIAQFNREIRDMNMSADAEWDTTIDSLRQDLSGMPEMSAPELMELMPEHHGRLMQLMEMHEGLIGSVGM
;
A
#
# COMPACT_ATOMS: atom_id res chain seq x y z
N MET A 1 -19.99 28.53 37.39
CA MET A 1 -19.35 29.69 36.74
C MET A 1 -17.85 29.60 36.96
N GLY A 2 -17.07 29.53 35.88
CA GLY A 2 -15.61 29.40 35.95
C GLY A 2 -14.98 28.96 34.63
N THR A 3 -15.33 29.61 33.53
CA THR A 3 -14.78 29.36 32.20
C THR A 3 -13.34 29.85 32.11
N LYS A 4 -12.36 28.94 32.14
CA LYS A 4 -10.95 29.24 31.84
C LYS A 4 -10.74 29.19 30.32
N ARG A 5 -10.45 30.35 29.74
CA ARG A 5 -10.08 30.54 28.33
C ARG A 5 -8.58 30.24 28.18
N ILE A 6 -8.23 29.31 27.28
CA ILE A 6 -6.85 29.04 26.89
C ILE A 6 -6.62 29.76 25.55
N PRO A 7 -5.62 30.65 25.42
CA PRO A 7 -5.36 31.36 24.18
C PRO A 7 -4.64 30.46 23.17
N SER A 8 -5.22 30.40 21.96
CA SER A 8 -4.59 29.92 20.73
C SER A 8 -3.29 30.66 20.46
N LEU A 9 -2.19 29.92 20.32
CA LEU A 9 -0.93 30.44 19.81
C LEU A 9 -0.74 29.88 18.40
N LEU A 10 -1.12 30.71 17.41
CA LEU A 10 -0.81 30.53 16.00
C LEU A 10 0.69 30.78 15.82
N LEU A 11 1.46 29.75 15.46
CA LEU A 11 2.84 29.91 15.02
C LEU A 11 2.92 29.59 13.52
N ALA A 12 2.86 30.63 12.70
CA ALA A 12 3.13 30.54 11.28
C ALA A 12 4.64 30.67 11.06
N MET A 13 5.30 29.60 10.60
CA MET A 13 6.65 29.68 10.05
C MET A 13 6.58 29.53 8.52
N THR A 14 6.83 30.65 7.83
CA THR A 14 7.09 30.69 6.40
C THR A 14 8.61 30.72 6.21
N LEU A 15 9.17 29.70 5.57
CA LEU A 15 10.56 29.71 5.11
C LEU A 15 10.57 29.75 3.59
N THR A 16 10.87 30.95 3.10
CA THR A 16 11.26 31.26 1.72
C THR A 16 12.78 31.23 1.66
N ALA A 17 13.39 30.39 0.82
CA ALA A 17 14.76 30.59 0.37
C ALA A 17 14.99 30.02 -1.04
N CYS A 18 15.50 30.89 -1.90
CA CYS A 18 15.76 30.72 -3.33
C CYS A 18 16.99 29.85 -3.65
N GLY A 19 17.01 29.34 -4.88
CA GLY A 19 18.13 29.59 -5.81
C GLY A 19 19.09 28.44 -6.05
N GLY A 20 19.08 27.90 -7.28
CA GLY A 20 20.08 26.96 -7.76
C GLY A 20 19.79 26.47 -9.17
N GLN A 21 19.88 27.36 -10.15
CA GLN A 21 19.89 27.05 -11.57
C GLN A 21 21.34 26.76 -11.99
N ASP A 22 21.59 25.61 -12.63
CA ASP A 22 22.36 25.48 -13.87
C ASP A 22 22.64 24.00 -14.20
N ALA A 23 22.31 23.65 -15.45
CA ALA A 23 22.57 22.36 -16.08
C ALA A 23 24.07 22.16 -16.37
N PRO A 24 24.46 20.91 -16.66
CA PRO A 24 25.06 20.71 -17.99
C PRO A 24 24.43 19.53 -18.75
N GLU A 25 23.97 19.82 -19.96
CA GLU A 25 23.94 18.86 -21.06
C GLU A 25 25.38 18.56 -21.50
N THR A 26 25.80 17.29 -21.53
CA THR A 26 26.83 16.83 -22.48
C THR A 26 26.73 15.32 -22.76
N ALA A 27 26.23 15.02 -23.96
CA ALA A 27 26.60 13.99 -24.94
C ALA A 27 27.12 12.59 -24.51
N THR A 28 26.34 11.58 -24.91
CA THR A 28 26.69 10.45 -25.80
C THR A 28 27.98 9.66 -25.60
N THR A 29 27.82 8.38 -25.28
CA THR A 29 28.49 7.20 -25.89
C THR A 29 27.57 6.02 -25.55
N GLY A 30 26.84 5.37 -26.48
CA GLY A 30 27.38 4.67 -27.63
C GLY A 30 27.81 3.25 -27.22
N GLU A 31 26.88 2.41 -26.72
CA GLU A 31 27.16 0.99 -26.47
C GLU A 31 26.35 0.11 -27.43
N THR A 32 27.10 -0.84 -27.98
CA THR A 32 26.90 -1.63 -29.18
C THR A 32 25.70 -2.58 -29.12
N THR A 33 24.94 -2.58 -30.21
CA THR A 33 24.03 -3.64 -30.64
C THR A 33 24.73 -4.99 -30.73
N GLU A 34 24.31 -5.97 -29.93
CA GLU A 34 24.45 -7.39 -30.27
C GLU A 34 23.11 -7.90 -30.83
N PRO A 35 23.04 -8.30 -32.11
CA PRO A 35 21.96 -9.11 -32.63
C PRO A 35 22.34 -10.59 -32.48
N GLY A 36 21.81 -11.26 -31.46
CA GLY A 36 22.09 -12.67 -31.18
C GLY A 36 20.81 -13.45 -30.93
N ASP A 37 20.51 -14.36 -31.87
CA ASP A 37 19.63 -15.52 -31.76
C ASP A 37 18.10 -15.31 -31.59
N VAL A 38 17.47 -15.04 -32.73
CA VAL A 38 16.10 -15.48 -33.00
C VAL A 38 16.05 -17.01 -33.00
N MET A 39 15.56 -17.61 -31.91
CA MET A 39 15.12 -19.00 -31.95
C MET A 39 13.84 -19.10 -32.76
N ASP A 40 14.01 -19.73 -33.92
CA ASP A 40 13.04 -20.17 -34.89
C ASP A 40 11.88 -20.94 -34.23
N GLY A 41 10.68 -20.70 -34.75
CA GLY A 41 9.42 -21.09 -34.14
C GLY A 41 9.25 -22.60 -33.97
N MET A 42 8.63 -22.97 -32.84
CA MET A 42 7.98 -24.28 -32.67
C MET A 42 6.51 -24.15 -33.11
N PRO A 43 6.10 -24.70 -34.26
CA PRO A 43 4.70 -24.81 -34.62
C PRO A 43 4.15 -26.11 -34.04
N GLY A 44 3.19 -26.04 -33.10
CA GLY A 44 2.43 -27.23 -32.73
C GLY A 44 2.00 -27.40 -31.28
N MET A 45 2.07 -26.37 -30.42
CA MET A 45 1.36 -26.48 -29.14
C MET A 45 -0.15 -26.28 -29.39
N PRO A 46 -1.00 -27.24 -28.99
CA PRO A 46 -2.45 -27.11 -29.13
C PRO A 46 -2.90 -25.85 -28.42
N GLU A 47 -3.75 -25.09 -29.12
CA GLU A 47 -4.42 -23.87 -28.69
C GLU A 47 -4.99 -24.07 -27.28
N MET A 48 -4.22 -23.67 -26.25
CA MET A 48 -4.73 -23.69 -24.89
C MET A 48 -5.86 -22.67 -24.83
N PRO A 49 -7.01 -23.00 -24.20
CA PRO A 49 -8.12 -22.08 -24.06
C PRO A 49 -7.63 -20.72 -23.55
N ARG A 50 -8.04 -19.65 -24.25
CA ARG A 50 -7.72 -18.27 -23.88
C ARG A 50 -7.97 -18.04 -22.39
N MET A 51 -7.06 -17.29 -21.77
CA MET A 51 -6.92 -17.05 -20.33
C MET A 51 -8.08 -16.25 -19.68
N ASP A 52 -9.33 -16.43 -20.11
CA ASP A 52 -10.49 -15.80 -19.47
C ASP A 52 -10.77 -16.41 -18.08
N THR A 53 -10.20 -17.57 -17.76
CA THR A 53 -10.33 -18.23 -16.45
C THR A 53 -9.41 -17.65 -15.36
N MET A 54 -8.51 -16.70 -15.66
CA MET A 54 -7.65 -16.09 -14.63
C MET A 54 -8.37 -15.01 -13.81
N LEU A 55 -9.39 -14.34 -14.36
CA LEU A 55 -10.11 -13.28 -13.63
C LEU A 55 -10.80 -13.81 -12.37
N GLY A 56 -11.28 -15.06 -12.39
CA GLY A 56 -11.91 -15.70 -11.23
C GLY A 56 -10.93 -16.21 -10.17
N MET A 57 -9.63 -16.32 -10.50
CA MET A 57 -8.61 -16.80 -9.55
C MET A 57 -8.06 -15.67 -8.68
N GLY A 58 -7.94 -14.45 -9.24
CA GLY A 58 -7.50 -13.26 -8.49
C GLY A 58 -8.46 -12.89 -7.34
N THR A 59 -9.76 -13.01 -7.58
CA THR A 59 -10.78 -12.71 -6.56
C THR A 59 -10.75 -13.70 -5.39
N MET A 60 -10.48 -14.99 -5.65
CA MET A 60 -10.34 -15.99 -4.60
C MET A 60 -9.05 -15.82 -3.78
N LEU A 61 -7.97 -15.31 -4.39
CA LEU A 61 -6.71 -15.04 -3.71
C LEU A 61 -6.83 -13.88 -2.72
N SER A 62 -7.59 -12.83 -3.05
CA SER A 62 -7.73 -11.67 -2.15
C SER A 62 -8.50 -12.00 -0.86
N GLY A 63 -9.52 -12.87 -0.93
CA GLY A 63 -10.28 -13.24 0.27
C GLY A 63 -9.44 -13.99 1.31
N ALA A 64 -8.54 -14.87 0.86
CA ALA A 64 -7.62 -15.58 1.76
C ALA A 64 -6.61 -14.63 2.43
N MET A 65 -6.13 -13.63 1.70
CA MET A 65 -5.20 -12.62 2.21
C MET A 65 -5.84 -11.73 3.29
N ILE A 66 -7.11 -11.32 3.10
CA ILE A 66 -7.84 -10.50 4.06
C ILE A 66 -8.00 -11.24 5.40
N GLU A 67 -8.36 -12.53 5.35
CA GLU A 67 -8.53 -13.32 6.57
C GLU A 67 -7.20 -13.55 7.30
N GLU A 68 -6.11 -13.80 6.55
CA GLU A 68 -4.76 -13.88 7.11
C GLU A 68 -4.34 -12.58 7.79
N MET A 69 -4.63 -11.42 7.17
CA MET A 69 -4.36 -10.11 7.76
C MET A 69 -5.15 -9.87 9.05
N ARG A 70 -6.43 -10.24 9.08
CA ARG A 70 -7.26 -10.13 10.31
C ARG A 70 -6.64 -10.92 11.44
N TYR A 71 -6.29 -12.18 11.19
CA TYR A 71 -5.62 -13.04 12.17
C TYR A 71 -4.28 -12.45 12.63
N HIS A 72 -3.45 -11.97 11.70
CA HIS A 72 -2.17 -11.35 12.02
C HIS A 72 -2.34 -10.13 12.93
N MET A 73 -3.33 -9.27 12.67
CA MET A 73 -3.60 -8.09 13.49
C MET A 73 -4.11 -8.44 14.89
N GLU A 74 -4.93 -9.49 15.02
CA GLU A 74 -5.36 -9.99 16.33
C GLU A 74 -4.19 -10.54 17.14
N GLU A 75 -3.30 -11.30 16.50
CA GLU A 75 -2.07 -11.79 17.13
C GLU A 75 -1.18 -10.62 17.57
N MET A 76 -1.03 -9.60 16.72
CA MET A 76 -0.27 -8.40 17.07
C MET A 76 -0.83 -7.65 18.28
N GLN A 77 -2.15 -7.49 18.35
CA GLN A 77 -2.80 -6.81 19.48
C GLN A 77 -2.70 -7.60 20.78
N ALA A 78 -2.70 -8.93 20.69
CA ALA A 78 -2.50 -9.81 21.84
C ALA A 78 -1.04 -9.85 22.31
N ALA A 79 -0.10 -9.59 21.40
CA ALA A 79 1.32 -9.56 21.70
C ALA A 79 1.76 -8.27 22.41
N GLY A 80 2.86 -8.35 23.17
CA GLY A 80 3.43 -7.19 23.86
C GLY A 80 4.21 -6.26 22.91
N GLY A 81 4.44 -5.01 23.33
CA GLY A 81 5.12 -4.00 22.50
C GLY A 81 6.52 -4.39 22.01
N ASP A 82 7.30 -5.17 22.77
CA ASP A 82 8.61 -5.67 22.31
C ASP A 82 8.50 -6.60 21.10
N TRP A 83 7.43 -7.40 21.05
CA TRP A 83 7.13 -8.27 19.92
C TRP A 83 6.67 -7.45 18.71
N MET A 84 5.87 -6.39 18.92
CA MET A 84 5.46 -5.48 17.84
C MET A 84 6.69 -4.87 17.17
N VAL A 85 7.61 -4.31 17.96
CA VAL A 85 8.88 -3.75 17.44
C VAL A 85 9.67 -4.79 16.64
N ALA A 86 9.75 -6.03 17.11
CA ALA A 86 10.46 -7.10 16.43
C ALA A 86 9.82 -7.50 15.08
N MET A 87 8.49 -7.41 14.97
CA MET A 87 7.74 -7.78 13.77
C MET A 87 7.46 -6.61 12.81
N MET A 88 7.74 -5.37 13.22
CA MET A 88 7.45 -4.16 12.42
C MET A 88 7.93 -4.24 10.95
N PRO A 89 9.18 -4.66 10.65
CA PRO A 89 9.63 -4.75 9.26
C PRO A 89 8.81 -5.71 8.40
N GLN A 90 8.34 -6.81 9.00
CA GLN A 90 7.48 -7.77 8.33
C GLN A 90 6.06 -7.19 8.11
N HIS A 91 5.52 -6.53 9.13
CA HIS A 91 4.21 -5.87 9.06
C HIS A 91 4.17 -4.80 7.95
N GLU A 92 5.19 -3.93 7.89
CA GLU A 92 5.32 -2.91 6.84
C GLU A 92 5.30 -3.50 5.44
N GLN A 93 6.09 -4.56 5.22
CA GLN A 93 6.13 -5.24 3.94
C GLN A 93 4.77 -5.87 3.59
N MET A 94 4.12 -6.49 4.57
CA MET A 94 2.82 -7.15 4.37
C MET A 94 1.74 -6.14 3.97
N VAL A 95 1.62 -5.02 4.70
CA VAL A 95 0.65 -3.97 4.40
C VAL A 95 0.96 -3.29 3.06
N ALA A 96 2.23 -3.01 2.76
CA ALA A 96 2.62 -2.44 1.47
C ALA A 96 2.26 -3.34 0.29
N ASN A 97 2.48 -4.65 0.43
CA ASN A 97 2.12 -5.64 -0.59
C ASN A 97 0.60 -5.73 -0.78
N MET A 98 -0.17 -5.70 0.32
CA MET A 98 -1.63 -5.69 0.28
C MET A 98 -2.16 -4.45 -0.46
N ILE A 99 -1.69 -3.24 -0.10
CA ILE A 99 -2.07 -1.99 -0.78
C ILE A 99 -1.74 -2.05 -2.28
N ALA A 100 -0.54 -2.57 -2.63
CA ALA A 100 -0.14 -2.71 -4.03
C ALA A 100 -1.03 -3.70 -4.78
N GLN A 101 -1.44 -4.80 -4.14
CA GLN A 101 -2.34 -5.78 -4.71
C GLN A 101 -3.74 -5.23 -4.94
N PHE A 102 -4.36 -4.60 -3.94
CA PHE A 102 -5.69 -4.01 -4.07
C PHE A 102 -5.74 -2.97 -5.19
N ASN A 103 -4.73 -2.11 -5.28
CA ASN A 103 -4.64 -1.13 -6.36
C ASN A 103 -4.44 -1.76 -7.74
N ARG A 104 -3.81 -2.94 -7.86
CA ARG A 104 -3.76 -3.68 -9.12
C ARG A 104 -5.14 -4.21 -9.48
N GLU A 105 -5.81 -4.86 -8.54
CA GLU A 105 -7.13 -5.47 -8.78
C GLU A 105 -8.19 -4.45 -9.19
N ILE A 106 -8.26 -3.31 -8.50
CA ILE A 106 -9.18 -2.20 -8.88
C ILE A 106 -8.91 -1.75 -10.33
N ARG A 107 -7.63 -1.59 -10.71
CA ARG A 107 -7.25 -1.20 -12.08
C ARG A 107 -7.55 -2.29 -13.12
N ASP A 108 -7.28 -3.55 -12.79
CA ASP A 108 -7.51 -4.69 -13.67
C ASP A 108 -9.01 -4.90 -13.94
N MET A 109 -9.87 -4.55 -12.98
CA MET A 109 -11.33 -4.52 -13.14
C MET A 109 -11.85 -3.24 -13.80
N ASN A 110 -10.97 -2.32 -14.21
CA ASN A 110 -11.33 -1.00 -14.74
C ASN A 110 -12.29 -0.22 -13.81
N MET A 111 -12.12 -0.40 -12.50
CA MET A 111 -12.83 0.34 -11.47
C MET A 111 -12.05 1.61 -11.11
N SER A 112 -12.76 2.63 -10.65
CA SER A 112 -12.14 3.82 -10.06
C SER A 112 -12.25 3.71 -8.54
N ALA A 113 -11.12 3.87 -7.86
CA ALA A 113 -11.12 4.25 -6.46
C ALA A 113 -11.76 5.64 -6.30
N ASP A 114 -12.40 5.89 -5.16
CA ASP A 114 -12.90 7.21 -4.80
C ASP A 114 -11.89 7.96 -3.90
N ALA A 115 -12.26 9.17 -3.48
CA ALA A 115 -11.38 10.00 -2.65
C ALA A 115 -11.18 9.42 -1.23
N GLU A 116 -12.12 8.62 -0.72
CA GLU A 116 -12.02 8.00 0.60
C GLU A 116 -10.98 6.87 0.59
N TRP A 117 -10.95 6.07 -0.49
CA TRP A 117 -9.92 5.09 -0.75
C TRP A 117 -8.51 5.68 -0.71
N ASP A 118 -8.27 6.74 -1.49
CA ASP A 118 -6.97 7.39 -1.59
C ASP A 118 -6.53 7.96 -0.23
N THR A 119 -7.46 8.61 0.48
CA THR A 119 -7.20 9.17 1.83
C THR A 119 -6.81 8.08 2.83
N THR A 120 -7.47 6.92 2.76
CA THR A 120 -7.19 5.78 3.65
C THR A 120 -5.80 5.21 3.38
N ILE A 121 -5.44 5.02 2.10
CA ILE A 121 -4.11 4.54 1.71
C ILE A 121 -3.01 5.51 2.15
N ASP A 122 -3.19 6.81 1.95
CA ASP A 122 -2.19 7.80 2.32
C ASP A 122 -2.00 7.86 3.84
N SER A 123 -3.09 7.73 4.61
CA SER A 123 -3.00 7.63 6.07
C SER A 123 -2.24 6.38 6.52
N LEU A 124 -2.49 5.23 5.87
CA LEU A 124 -1.74 3.99 6.15
C LEU A 124 -0.25 4.12 5.80
N ARG A 125 0.08 4.71 4.65
CA ARG A 125 1.49 4.98 4.28
C ARG A 125 2.17 5.90 5.28
N GLN A 126 1.46 6.92 5.76
CA GLN A 126 1.96 7.83 6.78
C GLN A 126 2.25 7.07 8.08
N ASP A 127 1.32 6.23 8.56
CA ASP A 127 1.53 5.39 9.74
C ASP A 127 2.80 4.55 9.59
N LEU A 128 2.89 3.77 8.50
CA LEU A 128 4.01 2.85 8.25
C LEU A 128 5.34 3.60 8.17
N SER A 129 5.36 4.81 7.61
CA SER A 129 6.59 5.61 7.52
C SER A 129 7.09 6.11 8.89
N GLY A 130 6.19 6.29 9.86
CA GLY A 130 6.53 6.79 11.19
C GLY A 130 6.86 5.68 12.19
N MET A 131 6.27 4.49 12.02
CA MET A 131 6.40 3.37 12.97
C MET A 131 7.85 2.92 13.27
N PRO A 132 8.80 2.86 12.31
CA PRO A 132 10.19 2.47 12.60
C PRO A 132 10.90 3.33 13.65
N GLU A 133 10.47 4.58 13.81
CA GLU A 133 11.07 5.54 14.73
C GLU A 133 10.39 5.53 16.12
N MET A 134 9.27 4.82 16.25
CA MET A 134 8.46 4.78 17.47
C MET A 134 8.98 3.75 18.47
N SER A 135 8.86 4.10 19.74
CA SER A 135 9.06 3.16 20.84
C SER A 135 7.88 2.20 20.99
N ALA A 136 8.09 1.07 21.68
CA ALA A 136 7.04 0.10 21.98
C ALA A 136 5.73 0.71 22.56
N PRO A 137 5.76 1.64 23.55
CA PRO A 137 4.53 2.25 24.05
C PRO A 137 3.85 3.18 23.03
N GLU A 138 4.61 3.88 22.19
CA GLU A 138 4.06 4.73 21.12
C GLU A 138 3.38 3.88 20.04
N LEU A 139 4.01 2.75 19.66
CA LEU A 139 3.39 1.77 18.77
C LEU A 139 2.07 1.25 19.37
N MET A 140 2.08 0.82 20.64
CA MET A 140 0.86 0.34 21.30
C MET A 140 -0.28 1.37 21.33
N GLU A 141 0.04 2.67 21.40
CA GLU A 141 -0.94 3.75 21.35
C GLU A 141 -1.47 3.99 19.93
N LEU A 142 -0.61 3.90 18.90
CA LEU A 142 -0.97 4.10 17.50
C LEU A 142 -1.75 2.91 16.89
N MET A 143 -1.39 1.68 17.28
CA MET A 143 -1.86 0.45 16.63
C MET A 143 -3.39 0.30 16.54
N PRO A 144 -4.21 0.70 17.52
CA PRO A 144 -5.66 0.64 17.39
C PRO A 144 -6.20 1.49 16.23
N GLU A 145 -5.63 2.68 16.02
CA GLU A 145 -6.04 3.58 14.95
C GLU A 145 -5.58 3.06 13.58
N HIS A 146 -4.33 2.62 13.50
CA HIS A 146 -3.77 1.97 12.32
C HIS A 146 -4.60 0.73 11.90
N HIS A 147 -4.96 -0.11 12.88
CA HIS A 147 -5.83 -1.27 12.65
C HIS A 147 -7.19 -0.87 12.09
N GLY A 148 -7.82 0.19 12.63
CA GLY A 148 -9.08 0.70 12.11
C GLY A 148 -9.01 1.08 10.63
N ARG A 149 -7.92 1.75 10.21
CA ARG A 149 -7.68 2.09 8.81
C ARG A 149 -7.46 0.87 7.92
N LEU A 150 -6.75 -0.15 8.41
CA LEU A 150 -6.58 -1.41 7.67
C LEU A 150 -7.92 -2.12 7.45
N MET A 151 -8.76 -2.18 8.48
CA MET A 151 -10.09 -2.79 8.38
C MET A 151 -10.99 -2.03 7.41
N GLN A 152 -10.97 -0.70 7.45
CA GLN A 152 -11.70 0.15 6.51
C GLN A 152 -11.24 -0.09 5.06
N LEU A 153 -9.93 -0.18 4.83
CA LEU A 153 -9.39 -0.46 3.49
C LEU A 153 -9.88 -1.82 2.95
N MET A 154 -9.86 -2.86 3.79
CA MET A 154 -10.35 -4.19 3.41
C MET A 154 -11.86 -4.19 3.12
N GLU A 155 -12.66 -3.49 3.94
CA GLU A 155 -14.11 -3.36 3.71
C GLU A 155 -14.43 -2.62 2.40
N MET A 156 -13.73 -1.52 2.11
CA MET A 156 -13.89 -0.80 0.84
C MET A 156 -13.54 -1.69 -0.36
N HIS A 157 -12.47 -2.47 -0.25
CA HIS A 157 -12.04 -3.40 -1.30
C HIS A 157 -13.07 -4.52 -1.53
N GLU A 158 -13.57 -5.14 -0.45
CA GLU A 158 -14.63 -6.15 -0.50
C GLU A 158 -15.90 -5.58 -1.14
N GLY A 159 -16.28 -4.34 -0.81
CA GLY A 159 -17.44 -3.65 -1.39
C GLY A 159 -17.29 -3.41 -2.89
N LEU A 160 -16.10 -2.99 -3.33
CA LEU A 160 -15.78 -2.78 -4.74
C LEU A 160 -15.88 -4.10 -5.52
N ILE A 161 -15.23 -5.16 -5.05
CA ILE A 161 -15.27 -6.47 -5.72
C ILE A 161 -16.67 -7.09 -5.70
N GLY A 162 -17.35 -7.04 -4.55
CA GLY A 162 -18.68 -7.60 -4.38
C GLY A 162 -19.72 -6.98 -5.30
N SER A 163 -19.54 -5.70 -5.68
CA SER A 163 -20.42 -5.01 -6.63
C SER A 163 -20.29 -5.49 -8.07
N VAL A 164 -19.19 -6.16 -8.44
CA VAL A 164 -18.93 -6.66 -9.81
C VAL A 164 -19.52 -8.07 -10.02
N GLY A 165 -19.75 -8.82 -8.93
CA GLY A 165 -20.23 -10.20 -8.95
C GLY A 165 -21.74 -10.41 -8.86
N MET A 166 -22.54 -9.33 -8.83
CA MET A 166 -24.02 -9.35 -8.85
C MET A 166 -24.56 -8.73 -10.13
#